data_AF-A0A061SGM8-F1
#
_entry.id   AF-A0A061SGM8-F1
#
_cell.length_a   1.000
_cell.length_b   1.000
_cell.length_c   1.000
_cell.angle_alpha   90.00
_cell.angle_beta   90.00
_cell.angle_gamma   90.00
#
_symmetry.space_group_name_H-M   'P 1'
#
loop_
_entity.id
_entity.type
_entity.pdbx_description
1 polymer ?
#
loop_
_entity_poly.entity_id
_entity_poly.type
_entity_poly.pdbx_seq_one_letter_code
_entity_poly.pdbx_strand_id
1 'polypeptide(L)'
;MLGGMGYFYGSSLVGVPTESGEAVVRSWEAPLFTAVPSRSFFPRGFLWDEGFHHLLISRWSPLLSVDALAHWLDLVSAEGWIPREQIRGAEAQSRVPDEFVVQRPSAANPPTLFLPILAMAEKVAAAEREGQPLEPELQAQRDFLVQAFPRLEAWFLWLNRTQAGAIPGSYRWRGRVGAGDRELNPKTLTSGLDDFPRASHPSDWERHLDLRCWMAVASRALATIGRLAGASPARVELLERTASLLESPDSLDELHLHRETGLYLDWGNHTEDVTLREFAVRRGPRGEVLETTWRRVVGAPPTSGFVPHAGYVTLFPLLLQLIPPASDRLASHLVLMQDPKHLWTPYGLRSLSKSSSLYGKHNTRDDPPYWRGAVWININFLALRALKHYSNTPGPHREAAETIHKLLRKNLLDNISRQYRETGYLWEQYDDKDGRGKGCKPFTGWTALVTLIAAEDY
;
A
#
# COMPACT_ATOMS: atom_id res chain seq x y z
N MET A 1 15.38 -10.39 -6.86
CA MET A 1 15.46 -9.62 -5.62
C MET A 1 16.88 -9.15 -5.35
N LEU A 2 17.78 -9.97 -4.78
CA LEU A 2 19.13 -9.54 -4.39
C LEU A 2 19.94 -8.92 -5.54
N GLY A 3 19.97 -9.54 -6.72
CA GLY A 3 20.66 -8.99 -7.90
C GLY A 3 20.01 -7.73 -8.52
N GLY A 4 18.93 -7.22 -7.94
CA GLY A 4 18.34 -5.92 -8.26
C GLY A 4 18.65 -4.84 -7.22
N MET A 5 19.30 -5.17 -6.11
CA MET A 5 19.74 -4.16 -5.15
C MET A 5 20.82 -3.29 -5.78
N GLY A 6 20.75 -1.99 -5.54
CA GLY A 6 21.64 -1.00 -6.11
C GLY A 6 22.02 0.08 -5.10
N TYR A 7 23.11 0.78 -5.39
CA TYR A 7 23.56 1.95 -4.66
C TYR A 7 23.40 3.18 -5.55
N PHE A 8 22.59 4.14 -5.10
CA PHE A 8 22.30 5.38 -5.81
C PHE A 8 22.83 6.56 -5.00
N TYR A 9 23.27 7.63 -5.67
CA TYR A 9 23.77 8.82 -5.01
C TYR A 9 23.32 10.09 -5.74
N GLY A 10 22.97 11.11 -4.97
CA GLY A 10 22.63 12.44 -5.46
C GLY A 10 21.39 13.03 -4.80
N SER A 11 20.93 14.17 -5.32
CA SER A 11 19.73 14.88 -4.86
C SER A 11 18.46 14.40 -5.58
N SER A 12 17.31 14.54 -4.92
CA SER A 12 15.99 14.51 -5.55
C SER A 12 15.51 15.92 -5.89
N LEU A 13 14.64 16.05 -6.90
CA LEU A 13 13.90 17.29 -7.16
C LEU A 13 12.64 17.33 -6.31
N VAL A 14 12.45 18.41 -5.55
CA VAL A 14 11.36 18.58 -4.61
C VAL A 14 10.58 19.84 -4.94
N GLY A 15 9.26 19.71 -5.13
CA GLY A 15 8.33 20.82 -5.27
C GLY A 15 7.97 21.38 -3.89
N VAL A 16 8.37 22.62 -3.62
CA VAL A 16 8.09 23.33 -2.38
C VAL A 16 7.04 24.40 -2.66
N PRO A 17 5.90 24.41 -1.92
CA PRO A 17 4.90 25.46 -2.07
C PRO A 17 5.47 26.84 -1.74
N THR A 18 5.15 27.84 -2.57
CA THR A 18 5.49 29.25 -2.38
C THR A 18 4.23 30.13 -2.50
N GLU A 19 4.31 31.40 -2.09
CA GLU A 19 3.18 32.35 -2.24
C GLU A 19 2.72 32.51 -3.70
N SER A 20 3.62 32.32 -4.66
CA SER A 20 3.36 32.46 -6.11
C SER A 20 3.16 31.13 -6.85
N GLY A 21 3.17 29.98 -6.15
CA GLY A 21 2.97 28.66 -6.74
C GLY A 21 3.85 27.58 -6.12
N GLU A 22 4.73 26.98 -6.93
CA GLU A 22 5.64 25.90 -6.53
C GLU A 22 7.05 26.22 -7.02
N ALA A 23 8.03 26.20 -6.13
CA ALA A 23 9.44 26.28 -6.46
C ALA A 23 10.05 24.86 -6.45
N VAL A 24 10.79 24.51 -7.50
CA VAL A 24 11.51 23.23 -7.56
C VAL A 24 12.92 23.42 -7.02
N VAL A 25 13.24 22.72 -5.94
CA VAL A 25 14.56 22.73 -5.29
C VAL A 25 15.20 21.35 -5.33
N ARG A 26 16.52 21.31 -5.15
CA ARG A 26 17.26 20.05 -4.96
C ARG A 26 17.31 19.72 -3.46
N SER A 27 17.05 18.47 -3.11
CA SER A 27 17.35 17.98 -1.76
C SER A 27 18.86 17.96 -1.51
N TRP A 28 19.28 17.70 -0.27
CA TRP A 28 20.66 17.34 0.01
C TRP A 28 21.06 16.08 -0.76
N GLU A 29 22.35 15.98 -1.08
CA GLU A 29 22.93 14.76 -1.68
C GLU A 29 23.01 13.69 -0.60
N ALA A 30 22.52 12.50 -0.92
CA ALA A 30 22.57 11.36 -0.01
C ALA A 30 22.68 10.05 -0.81
N PRO A 31 23.33 9.03 -0.23
CA PRO A 31 23.29 7.69 -0.77
C PRO A 31 21.95 7.01 -0.49
N LEU A 32 21.62 6.02 -1.31
CA LEU A 32 20.54 5.08 -1.07
C LEU A 32 20.96 3.69 -1.55
N PHE A 33 21.13 2.78 -0.60
CA PHE A 33 21.26 1.35 -0.88
C PHE A 33 19.89 0.69 -0.73
N THR A 34 19.34 0.16 -1.82
CA THR A 34 17.92 -0.25 -1.89
C THR A 34 17.68 -1.35 -2.93
N ALA A 35 16.64 -2.16 -2.73
CA ALA A 35 16.10 -3.02 -3.77
C ALA A 35 15.24 -2.21 -4.77
N VAL A 36 15.08 -2.73 -5.99
CA VAL A 36 14.29 -2.06 -7.04
C VAL A 36 13.17 -2.98 -7.54
N PRO A 37 11.95 -2.47 -7.85
CA PRO A 37 10.83 -3.31 -8.26
C PRO A 37 11.11 -4.09 -9.57
N SER A 38 11.77 -3.43 -10.52
CA SER A 38 12.17 -4.01 -11.80
C SER A 38 13.43 -3.37 -12.33
N ARG A 39 14.44 -4.18 -12.65
CA ARG A 39 15.70 -3.70 -13.25
C ARG A 39 15.52 -3.02 -14.60
N SER A 40 14.47 -3.37 -15.35
CA SER A 40 14.25 -2.88 -16.72
C SER A 40 13.37 -1.63 -16.78
N PHE A 41 12.38 -1.53 -15.89
CA PHE A 41 11.37 -0.46 -15.92
C PHE A 41 11.53 0.53 -14.75
N PHE A 42 11.92 0.01 -13.59
CA PHE A 42 11.93 0.76 -12.33
C PHE A 42 13.28 0.59 -11.59
N PRO A 43 14.44 0.94 -12.20
CA PRO A 43 15.75 0.74 -11.58
C PRO A 43 16.07 1.84 -10.55
N ARG A 44 15.19 2.00 -9.55
CA ARG A 44 15.27 3.03 -8.50
C ARG A 44 14.43 2.63 -7.29
N GLY A 45 14.65 3.32 -6.16
CA GLY A 45 13.92 3.04 -4.92
C GLY A 45 12.48 3.55 -4.96
N PHE A 46 11.53 2.70 -4.54
CA PHE A 46 10.13 3.05 -4.32
C PHE A 46 9.76 2.72 -2.87
N LEU A 47 9.28 3.73 -2.14
CA LEU A 47 9.16 3.68 -0.68
C LEU A 47 8.26 2.53 -0.21
N TRP A 48 7.07 2.38 -0.81
CA TRP A 48 6.13 1.35 -0.37
C TRP A 48 6.48 -0.05 -0.89
N ASP A 49 7.14 -0.18 -2.04
CA ASP A 49 7.64 -1.47 -2.54
C ASP A 49 8.70 -2.06 -1.60
N GLU A 50 9.54 -1.19 -1.03
CA GLU A 50 10.70 -1.60 -0.26
C GLU A 50 10.36 -2.37 1.02
N GLY A 51 9.25 -2.04 1.68
CA GLY A 51 8.77 -2.83 2.82
C GLY A 51 8.47 -4.28 2.43
N PHE A 52 7.90 -4.50 1.25
CA PHE A 52 7.66 -5.86 0.72
C PHE A 52 8.95 -6.55 0.31
N HIS A 53 9.94 -5.82 -0.22
CA HIS A 53 11.26 -6.39 -0.52
C HIS A 53 11.93 -6.91 0.76
N HIS A 54 11.88 -6.14 1.84
CA HIS A 54 12.53 -6.50 3.11
C HIS A 54 11.83 -7.58 3.90
N LEU A 55 10.56 -7.89 3.64
CA LEU A 55 9.94 -9.12 4.15
C LEU A 55 10.73 -10.35 3.69
N LEU A 56 11.25 -10.37 2.45
CA LEU A 56 12.09 -11.45 1.94
C LEU A 56 13.57 -11.26 2.27
N ILE A 57 14.14 -10.08 2.03
CA ILE A 57 15.58 -9.84 2.22
C ILE A 57 15.99 -10.11 3.66
N SER A 58 15.15 -9.73 4.64
CA SER A 58 15.43 -10.01 6.06
C SER A 58 15.47 -11.50 6.40
N ARG A 59 14.80 -12.39 5.65
CA ARG A 59 14.92 -13.85 5.87
C ARG A 59 16.23 -14.43 5.35
N TRP A 60 16.82 -13.78 4.35
CA TRP A 60 18.10 -14.19 3.78
C TRP A 60 19.29 -13.58 4.51
N SER A 61 19.23 -12.28 4.80
CA SER A 61 20.28 -11.54 5.50
C SER A 61 19.68 -10.38 6.30
N PRO A 62 19.46 -10.57 7.61
CA PRO A 62 18.99 -9.50 8.50
C PRO A 62 19.87 -8.25 8.48
N LEU A 63 21.19 -8.39 8.45
CA LEU A 63 22.11 -7.25 8.43
C LEU A 63 22.02 -6.45 7.12
N LEU A 64 21.87 -7.13 5.97
CA LEU A 64 21.64 -6.47 4.69
C LEU A 64 20.33 -5.69 4.69
N SER A 65 19.30 -6.24 5.33
CA SER A 65 18.02 -5.55 5.52
C SER A 65 18.16 -4.32 6.42
N VAL A 66 18.90 -4.43 7.52
CA VAL A 66 19.17 -3.32 8.44
C VAL A 66 19.88 -2.17 7.70
N ASP A 67 20.90 -2.48 6.91
CA ASP A 67 21.68 -1.48 6.17
C ASP A 67 20.83 -0.69 5.16
N ALA A 68 20.03 -1.39 4.36
CA ALA A 68 19.14 -0.72 3.40
C ALA A 68 18.03 0.09 4.09
N LEU A 69 17.43 -0.44 5.16
CA LEU A 69 16.44 0.30 5.95
C LEU A 69 17.04 1.56 6.58
N ALA A 70 18.29 1.49 7.08
CA ALA A 70 19.01 2.65 7.60
C ALA A 70 19.18 3.73 6.53
N HIS A 71 19.58 3.35 5.31
CA HIS A 71 19.68 4.29 4.18
C HIS A 71 18.35 4.98 3.87
N TRP A 72 17.22 4.26 3.90
CA TRP A 72 15.90 4.89 3.72
C TRP A 72 15.56 5.88 4.83
N LEU A 73 15.89 5.57 6.08
CA LEU A 73 15.62 6.45 7.22
C LEU A 73 16.52 7.69 7.25
N ASP A 74 17.73 7.61 6.68
CA ASP A 74 18.59 8.78 6.48
C ASP A 74 18.04 9.78 5.47
N LEU A 75 17.02 9.39 4.70
CA LEU A 75 16.31 10.28 3.76
C LEU A 75 15.12 11.01 4.39
N VAL A 76 14.82 10.78 5.67
CA VAL A 76 13.79 11.53 6.41
C VAL A 76 14.19 13.00 6.48
N SER A 77 13.36 13.88 5.92
CA SER A 77 13.55 15.34 5.95
C SER A 77 13.37 15.91 7.35
N ALA A 78 13.74 17.18 7.55
CA ALA A 78 13.53 17.89 8.81
C ALA A 78 12.05 17.91 9.25
N GLU A 79 11.13 17.87 8.30
CA GLU A 79 9.67 17.84 8.55
C GLU A 79 9.14 16.43 8.82
N GLY A 80 9.96 15.40 8.62
CA GLY A 80 9.62 13.98 8.74
C GLY A 80 9.17 13.32 7.43
N TRP A 81 9.41 13.91 6.26
CA TRP A 81 8.95 13.36 4.97
C TRP A 81 10.04 12.52 4.28
N ILE A 82 9.61 11.46 3.57
CA ILE A 82 10.47 10.69 2.65
C ILE A 82 9.81 10.71 1.26
N PRO A 83 10.54 11.10 0.20
CA PRO A 83 10.02 11.01 -1.17
C PRO A 83 9.60 9.57 -1.53
N ARG A 84 8.41 9.40 -2.12
CA ARG A 84 7.88 8.08 -2.48
C ARG A 84 8.72 7.37 -3.55
N GLU A 85 9.36 8.12 -4.43
CA GLU A 85 10.17 7.63 -5.53
C GLU A 85 11.54 8.32 -5.50
N GLN A 86 12.60 7.53 -5.39
CA GLN A 86 13.95 8.02 -5.14
C GLN A 86 14.74 8.11 -6.45
N ILE A 87 14.63 9.26 -7.11
CA ILE A 87 15.28 9.54 -8.40
C ILE A 87 16.58 10.29 -8.11
N ARG A 88 17.65 9.53 -7.85
CA ARG A 88 18.95 10.07 -7.41
C ARG A 88 20.01 9.85 -8.49
N GLY A 89 20.49 10.96 -9.05
CA GLY A 89 21.50 10.96 -10.11
C GLY A 89 20.92 10.91 -11.52
N ALA A 90 21.77 11.26 -12.50
CA ALA A 90 21.37 11.41 -13.90
C ALA A 90 20.89 10.08 -14.53
N GLU A 91 21.49 8.94 -14.15
CA GLU A 91 21.09 7.63 -14.65
C GLU A 91 19.65 7.30 -14.24
N ALA A 92 19.30 7.47 -12.95
CA ALA A 92 17.94 7.25 -12.47
C ALA A 92 16.95 8.18 -13.16
N GLN A 93 17.29 9.47 -13.31
CA GLN A 93 16.43 10.46 -13.96
C GLN A 93 16.18 10.14 -15.43
N SER A 94 17.16 9.60 -16.17
CA SER A 94 17.02 9.24 -17.59
C SER A 94 15.94 8.18 -17.88
N ARG A 95 15.47 7.48 -16.83
CA ARG A 95 14.45 6.42 -16.89
C ARG A 95 13.07 6.89 -16.43
N VAL A 96 12.88 8.18 -16.18
CA VAL A 96 11.63 8.74 -15.64
C VAL A 96 11.15 9.89 -16.55
N PRO A 97 9.89 9.86 -17.02
CA PRO A 97 9.30 11.01 -17.70
C PRO A 97 9.30 12.26 -16.80
N ASP A 98 9.56 13.43 -17.38
CA ASP A 98 9.78 14.69 -16.63
C ASP A 98 8.65 15.03 -15.64
N GLU A 99 7.40 14.69 -15.99
CA GLU A 99 6.22 14.92 -15.16
C GLU A 99 6.22 14.17 -13.81
N PHE A 100 6.99 13.08 -13.69
CA PHE A 100 7.10 12.27 -12.47
C PHE A 100 8.39 12.52 -11.67
N VAL A 101 9.31 13.34 -12.20
CA VAL A 101 10.61 13.56 -11.54
C VAL A 101 10.46 14.35 -10.24
N VAL A 102 9.64 15.40 -10.24
CA VAL A 102 9.45 16.29 -9.09
C VAL A 102 8.60 15.61 -8.01
N GLN A 103 9.21 15.37 -6.86
CA GLN A 103 8.56 14.80 -5.68
C GLN A 103 7.92 15.90 -4.84
N ARG A 104 6.77 15.63 -4.20
CA ARG A 104 6.01 16.63 -3.44
C ARG A 104 5.86 16.22 -1.98
N PRO A 105 6.23 17.07 -1.00
CA PRO A 105 6.07 16.78 0.43
C PRO A 105 4.62 16.65 0.91
N SER A 106 3.62 16.95 0.09
CA SER A 106 2.22 16.64 0.38
C SER A 106 1.85 15.19 0.02
N ALA A 107 2.64 14.54 -0.84
CA ALA A 107 2.42 13.19 -1.32
C ALA A 107 3.05 12.16 -0.35
N ALA A 108 2.20 11.47 0.40
CA ALA A 108 2.57 10.33 1.22
C ALA A 108 2.63 9.02 0.40
N ASN A 109 3.06 7.94 1.06
CA ASN A 109 2.98 6.58 0.54
C ASN A 109 2.73 5.60 1.70
N PRO A 110 2.16 4.40 1.47
CA PRO A 110 2.00 3.40 2.52
C PRO A 110 3.32 3.15 3.24
N PRO A 111 3.35 3.20 4.58
CA PRO A 111 4.57 3.10 5.34
C PRO A 111 4.97 1.63 5.55
N THR A 112 5.10 0.88 4.45
CA THR A 112 5.32 -0.57 4.46
C THR A 112 6.64 -0.97 5.09
N LEU A 113 7.61 -0.05 5.22
CA LEU A 113 8.85 -0.28 5.98
C LEU A 113 8.56 -0.69 7.43
N PHE A 114 7.43 -0.28 8.01
CA PHE A 114 7.03 -0.76 9.34
C PHE A 114 6.67 -2.25 9.39
N LEU A 115 6.41 -2.92 8.26
CA LEU A 115 6.14 -4.36 8.26
C LEU A 115 7.35 -5.19 8.73
N PRO A 116 8.53 -5.14 8.08
CA PRO A 116 9.72 -5.84 8.55
C PRO A 116 10.27 -5.25 9.85
N ILE A 117 10.15 -3.93 10.06
CA ILE A 117 10.64 -3.25 11.28
C ILE A 117 9.83 -3.68 12.51
N LEU A 118 8.50 -3.80 12.41
CA LEU A 118 7.67 -4.30 13.50
C LEU A 118 8.03 -5.76 13.83
N ALA A 119 8.13 -6.62 12.82
CA ALA A 119 8.49 -8.03 13.02
C ALA A 119 9.87 -8.17 13.70
N MET A 120 10.83 -7.31 13.31
CA MET A 120 12.15 -7.21 13.95
C MET A 120 12.02 -6.78 15.42
N ALA A 121 11.22 -5.74 15.71
CA ALA A 121 11.02 -5.23 17.06
C ALA A 121 10.31 -6.24 17.98
N GLU A 122 9.30 -6.96 17.47
CA GLU A 122 8.61 -8.01 18.21
C GLU A 122 9.54 -9.19 18.53
N LYS A 123 10.39 -9.60 17.59
CA LYS A 123 11.42 -10.63 17.81
C LYS A 123 12.40 -10.23 18.91
N VAL A 124 12.93 -9.01 18.86
CA VAL A 124 13.85 -8.47 19.88
C VAL A 124 13.15 -8.41 21.25
N ALA A 125 11.94 -7.85 21.30
CA ALA A 125 11.17 -7.73 22.55
C ALA A 125 10.77 -9.09 23.15
N ALA A 126 10.56 -10.12 22.33
CA ALA A 126 10.35 -11.49 22.82
C ALA A 126 11.62 -12.04 23.48
N ALA A 127 12.78 -11.94 22.82
CA ALA A 127 14.05 -12.43 23.35
C ALA A 127 14.46 -11.72 24.66
N GLU A 128 14.28 -10.39 24.75
CA GLU A 128 14.55 -9.63 25.99
C GLU A 128 13.62 -10.06 27.14
N ARG A 129 12.34 -10.35 26.87
CA ARG A 129 11.39 -10.84 27.90
C ARG A 129 11.74 -12.24 28.41
N GLU A 130 12.31 -13.08 27.56
CA GLU A 130 12.77 -14.42 27.93
C GLU A 130 14.10 -14.40 28.70
N GLY A 131 14.76 -13.23 28.80
CA GLY A 131 16.03 -13.06 29.52
C GLY A 131 17.22 -13.76 28.84
N GLN A 132 17.10 -14.10 27.56
CA GLN A 132 18.17 -14.75 26.80
C GLN A 132 19.19 -13.71 26.30
N PRO A 133 20.50 -13.99 26.36
CA PRO A 133 21.49 -13.18 25.66
C PRO A 133 21.15 -13.09 24.17
N LEU A 134 21.20 -11.88 23.61
CA LEU A 134 20.95 -11.69 22.19
C LEU A 134 22.16 -12.16 21.39
N GLU A 135 21.93 -13.07 20.45
CA GLU A 135 22.93 -13.44 19.44
C GLU A 135 23.38 -12.19 18.66
N PRO A 136 24.63 -12.13 18.15
CA PRO A 136 25.21 -10.92 17.57
C PRO A 136 24.36 -10.25 16.49
N GLU A 137 23.69 -11.03 15.65
CA GLU A 137 22.81 -10.52 14.60
C GLU A 137 21.54 -9.87 15.17
N LEU A 138 20.91 -10.49 16.18
CA LEU A 138 19.74 -9.95 16.85
C LEU A 138 20.10 -8.71 17.70
N GLN A 139 21.29 -8.69 18.27
CA GLN A 139 21.85 -7.51 18.93
C GLN A 139 22.01 -6.34 17.93
N ALA A 140 22.55 -6.58 16.74
CA ALA A 140 22.67 -5.55 15.71
C ALA A 140 21.29 -5.02 15.25
N GLN A 141 20.29 -5.88 15.15
CA GLN A 141 18.90 -5.48 14.90
C GLN A 141 18.35 -4.60 16.02
N ARG A 142 18.59 -4.97 17.29
CA ARG A 142 18.21 -4.15 18.46
C ARG A 142 18.87 -2.78 18.39
N ASP A 143 20.17 -2.73 18.15
CA ASP A 143 20.94 -1.48 18.10
C ASP A 143 20.43 -0.56 16.98
N PHE A 144 20.14 -1.13 15.81
CA PHE A 144 19.48 -0.43 14.71
C PHE A 144 18.13 0.15 15.15
N LEU A 145 17.25 -0.62 15.78
CA LEU A 145 15.93 -0.14 16.22
C LEU A 145 16.03 1.04 17.18
N VAL A 146 16.98 0.99 18.12
CA VAL A 146 17.24 2.09 19.06
C VAL A 146 17.71 3.35 18.33
N GLN A 147 18.67 3.21 17.41
CA GLN A 147 19.20 4.34 16.63
C GLN A 147 18.18 4.90 15.64
N ALA A 148 17.33 4.04 15.07
CA ALA A 148 16.31 4.40 14.10
C ALA A 148 15.09 5.08 14.72
N PHE A 149 14.84 4.89 16.03
CA PHE A 149 13.61 5.34 16.69
C PHE A 149 13.28 6.83 16.45
N PRO A 150 14.20 7.80 16.60
CA PRO A 150 13.87 9.21 16.36
C PRO A 150 13.43 9.51 14.93
N ARG A 151 14.04 8.83 13.93
CA ARG A 151 13.72 9.00 12.52
C ARG A 151 12.37 8.36 12.16
N LEU A 152 12.12 7.16 12.68
CA LEU A 152 10.85 6.45 12.52
C LEU A 152 9.69 7.25 13.12
N GLU A 153 9.90 7.82 14.30
CA GLU A 153 8.89 8.64 14.95
C GLU A 153 8.67 9.96 14.22
N ALA A 154 9.72 10.64 13.75
CA ALA A 154 9.58 11.83 12.92
C ALA A 154 8.74 11.55 11.66
N TRP A 155 9.00 10.40 11.01
CA TRP A 155 8.25 9.97 9.83
C TRP A 155 6.77 9.67 10.13
N PHE A 156 6.50 8.94 11.21
CA PHE A 156 5.13 8.69 11.65
C PHE A 156 4.39 9.96 12.05
N LEU A 157 5.02 10.88 12.80
CA LEU A 157 4.39 12.13 13.21
C LEU A 157 4.08 13.01 11.99
N TRP A 158 4.95 13.01 10.98
CA TRP A 158 4.66 13.65 9.70
C TRP A 158 3.45 13.02 9.01
N LEU A 159 3.38 11.70 8.88
CA LEU A 159 2.21 11.00 8.32
C LEU A 159 0.93 11.33 9.10
N ASN A 160 0.99 11.20 10.42
CA ASN A 160 -0.13 11.39 11.33
C ASN A 160 -0.68 12.83 11.26
N ARG A 161 0.20 13.83 11.14
CA ARG A 161 -0.18 15.24 10.99
C ARG A 161 -0.70 15.55 9.59
N THR A 162 0.04 15.17 8.56
CA THR A 162 -0.24 15.65 7.18
C THR A 162 -1.40 14.90 6.51
N GLN A 163 -1.64 13.65 6.91
CA GLN A 163 -2.68 12.81 6.34
C GLN A 163 -3.91 12.65 7.25
N ALA A 164 -3.99 13.42 8.35
CA ALA A 164 -5.17 13.44 9.22
C ALA A 164 -6.46 13.72 8.43
N GLY A 165 -7.53 12.99 8.73
CA GLY A 165 -8.86 13.24 8.20
C GLY A 165 -9.56 14.40 8.93
N ALA A 166 -10.79 14.70 8.51
CA ALA A 166 -11.56 15.80 9.09
C ALA A 166 -12.06 15.54 10.52
N ILE A 167 -12.06 14.28 10.97
CA ILE A 167 -12.49 13.88 12.32
C ILE A 167 -11.42 13.05 13.02
N PRO A 168 -11.37 13.05 14.37
CA PRO A 168 -10.37 12.30 15.14
C PRO A 168 -10.32 10.81 14.76
N GLY A 169 -9.11 10.25 14.66
CA GLY A 169 -8.89 8.84 14.31
C GLY A 169 -9.13 8.48 12.84
N SER A 170 -9.62 9.42 12.02
CA SER A 170 -9.74 9.24 10.57
C SER A 170 -8.51 9.75 9.82
N TYR A 171 -8.25 9.19 8.65
CA TYR A 171 -7.15 9.60 7.77
C TYR A 171 -7.62 9.72 6.33
N ARG A 172 -6.92 10.56 5.56
CA ARG A 172 -7.19 10.81 4.15
C ARG A 172 -5.92 11.10 3.38
N TRP A 173 -5.59 10.19 2.46
CA TRP A 173 -4.61 10.43 1.39
C TRP A 173 -4.78 11.79 0.73
N ARG A 174 -3.70 12.58 0.73
CA ARG A 174 -3.59 13.83 -0.04
C ARG A 174 -3.23 13.56 -1.50
N GLY A 175 -3.38 14.59 -2.34
CA GLY A 175 -3.01 14.53 -3.76
C GLY A 175 -4.11 14.02 -4.69
N ARG A 176 -5.30 13.68 -4.17
CA ARG A 176 -6.49 13.47 -5.01
C ARG A 176 -7.02 14.83 -5.45
N VAL A 177 -6.83 15.16 -6.71
CA VAL A 177 -7.49 16.31 -7.35
C VAL A 177 -8.86 15.84 -7.83
N GLY A 178 -9.87 16.71 -7.87
CA GLY A 178 -11.14 16.38 -8.53
C GLY A 178 -10.88 15.89 -9.96
N ALA A 179 -11.68 14.95 -10.47
CA ALA A 179 -11.44 14.19 -11.71
C ALA A 179 -11.24 15.03 -12.99
N GLY A 180 -11.41 16.35 -12.88
CA GLY A 180 -11.86 17.19 -13.97
C GLY A 180 -13.05 16.53 -14.66
N ASP A 181 -13.11 16.74 -15.97
CA ASP A 181 -13.98 15.99 -16.86
C ASP A 181 -13.25 14.86 -17.59
N ARG A 182 -12.02 14.48 -17.21
CA ARG A 182 -11.19 13.52 -17.99
C ARG A 182 -11.14 12.12 -17.40
N GLU A 183 -11.08 12.01 -16.08
CA GLU A 183 -11.00 10.72 -15.39
C GLU A 183 -12.38 10.21 -14.98
N LEU A 184 -12.65 8.92 -15.15
CA LEU A 184 -13.86 8.27 -14.69
C LEU A 184 -13.97 8.31 -13.15
N ASN A 185 -12.86 8.05 -12.47
CA ASN A 185 -12.72 8.17 -11.02
C ASN A 185 -11.33 8.75 -10.69
N PRO A 186 -11.22 9.78 -9.82
CA PRO A 186 -9.93 10.38 -9.48
C PRO A 186 -8.94 9.41 -8.88
N LYS A 187 -7.74 9.34 -9.46
CA LYS A 187 -6.65 8.48 -8.98
C LYS A 187 -6.22 8.87 -7.55
N THR A 188 -5.63 7.91 -6.84
CA THR A 188 -5.02 8.09 -5.51
C THR A 188 -3.59 7.54 -5.52
N LEU A 189 -2.71 8.16 -6.31
CA LEU A 189 -1.32 7.71 -6.51
C LEU A 189 -0.53 7.58 -5.20
N THR A 190 -0.85 8.41 -4.22
CA THR A 190 -0.23 8.38 -2.88
C THR A 190 -0.54 7.09 -2.12
N SER A 191 -1.65 6.42 -2.40
CA SER A 191 -1.99 5.16 -1.72
C SER A 191 -1.21 3.94 -2.24
N GLY A 192 -0.53 4.04 -3.38
CA GLY A 192 0.07 2.90 -4.09
C GLY A 192 -0.94 2.04 -4.86
N LEU A 193 -2.25 2.27 -4.68
CA LEU A 193 -3.33 1.64 -5.43
C LEU A 193 -3.97 2.65 -6.39
N ASP A 194 -3.19 3.08 -7.39
CA ASP A 194 -3.40 4.28 -8.21
C ASP A 194 -4.84 4.53 -8.68
N ASP A 195 -5.46 3.58 -9.38
CA ASP A 195 -6.81 3.70 -9.93
C ASP A 195 -7.85 2.87 -9.16
N PHE A 196 -7.52 2.37 -7.96
CA PHE A 196 -8.51 1.71 -7.10
C PHE A 196 -9.65 2.69 -6.83
N PRO A 197 -10.91 2.32 -7.13
CA PRO A 197 -12.03 3.22 -7.00
C PRO A 197 -12.25 3.74 -5.59
N ARG A 198 -12.30 5.06 -5.45
CA ARG A 198 -12.69 5.75 -4.20
C ARG A 198 -13.89 6.67 -4.47
N ALA A 199 -14.20 7.58 -3.54
CA ALA A 199 -15.32 8.50 -3.72
C ALA A 199 -15.19 9.26 -5.05
N SER A 200 -16.29 9.39 -5.80
CA SER A 200 -16.25 9.90 -7.17
C SER A 200 -16.10 11.42 -7.22
N HIS A 201 -16.33 12.10 -6.09
CA HIS A 201 -16.14 13.54 -5.92
C HIS A 201 -15.25 13.77 -4.68
N PRO A 202 -13.93 13.87 -4.88
CA PRO A 202 -12.97 14.08 -3.79
C PRO A 202 -13.33 15.29 -2.95
N SER A 203 -13.10 15.18 -1.65
CA SER A 203 -13.40 16.25 -0.68
C SER A 203 -12.55 16.10 0.57
N ASP A 204 -12.51 17.15 1.39
CA ASP A 204 -11.76 17.09 2.64
C ASP A 204 -12.35 16.12 3.68
N TRP A 205 -13.59 15.68 3.47
CA TRP A 205 -14.35 14.78 4.35
C TRP A 205 -14.16 13.30 4.04
N GLU A 206 -13.38 12.93 3.03
CA GLU A 206 -13.12 11.53 2.73
C GLU A 206 -12.41 10.82 3.88
N ARG A 207 -12.74 9.54 4.10
CA ARG A 207 -12.07 8.67 5.06
C ARG A 207 -11.53 7.46 4.31
N HIS A 208 -10.22 7.30 4.30
CA HIS A 208 -9.53 6.22 3.59
C HIS A 208 -9.12 5.12 4.56
N LEU A 209 -9.77 3.95 4.41
CA LEU A 209 -9.67 2.80 5.28
C LEU A 209 -8.25 2.24 5.35
N ASP A 210 -7.65 2.01 4.18
CA ASP A 210 -6.31 1.47 4.03
C ASP A 210 -5.27 2.31 4.77
N LEU A 211 -5.34 3.65 4.65
CA LEU A 211 -4.44 4.55 5.36
C LEU A 211 -4.62 4.45 6.89
N ARG A 212 -5.86 4.39 7.39
CA ARG A 212 -6.09 4.20 8.83
C ARG A 212 -5.45 2.91 9.32
N CYS A 213 -5.57 1.82 8.56
CA CYS A 213 -4.98 0.54 8.92
C CYS A 213 -3.43 0.59 8.90
N TRP A 214 -2.84 1.30 7.94
CA TRP A 214 -1.39 1.53 7.94
C TRP A 214 -0.91 2.31 9.17
N MET A 215 -1.66 3.33 9.59
CA MET A 215 -1.34 4.13 10.77
C MET A 215 -1.41 3.29 12.05
N ALA A 216 -2.31 2.30 12.13
CA ALA A 216 -2.38 1.35 13.25
C ALA A 216 -1.10 0.48 13.36
N VAL A 217 -0.63 -0.06 12.23
CA VAL A 217 0.61 -0.86 12.22
C VAL A 217 1.83 0.00 12.59
N ALA A 218 1.92 1.21 12.05
CA ALA A 218 3.02 2.12 12.32
C ALA A 218 3.06 2.57 13.80
N SER A 219 1.91 2.87 14.40
CA SER A 219 1.84 3.26 15.81
C SER A 219 2.19 2.10 16.75
N ARG A 220 1.74 0.87 16.45
CA ARG A 220 2.15 -0.34 17.20
C ARG A 220 3.66 -0.57 17.15
N ALA A 221 4.26 -0.39 15.97
CA ALA A 221 5.71 -0.50 15.79
C ALA A 221 6.45 0.51 16.67
N LEU A 222 6.02 1.78 16.65
CA LEU A 222 6.64 2.81 17.47
C LEU A 222 6.47 2.59 18.96
N ALA A 223 5.30 2.15 19.42
CA ALA A 223 5.11 1.81 20.83
C ALA A 223 6.08 0.72 21.29
N THR A 224 6.27 -0.31 20.46
CA THR A 224 7.21 -1.41 20.74
C THR A 224 8.66 -0.93 20.74
N ILE A 225 9.07 -0.20 19.69
CA ILE A 225 10.44 0.31 19.54
C ILE A 225 10.77 1.36 20.60
N GLY A 226 9.82 2.21 20.96
CA GLY A 226 10.00 3.23 22.00
C GLY A 226 10.38 2.62 23.36
N ARG A 227 9.80 1.46 23.71
CA ARG A 227 10.22 0.70 24.90
C ARG A 227 11.65 0.18 24.78
N LEU A 228 11.98 -0.45 23.65
CA LEU A 228 13.33 -1.00 23.38
C LEU A 228 14.42 0.10 23.40
N ALA A 229 14.06 1.29 22.91
CA ALA A 229 14.91 2.47 22.84
C ALA A 229 15.04 3.23 24.16
N GLY A 230 14.34 2.82 25.22
CA GLY A 230 14.37 3.51 26.52
C GLY A 230 13.77 4.91 26.48
N ALA A 231 12.77 5.15 25.62
CA ALA A 231 12.03 6.41 25.60
C ALA A 231 11.36 6.67 26.96
N SER A 232 11.09 7.94 27.28
CA SER A 232 10.45 8.29 28.56
C SER A 232 9.09 7.61 28.70
N PRO A 233 8.67 7.22 29.93
CA PRO A 233 7.38 6.56 30.15
C PRO A 233 6.19 7.32 29.56
N ALA A 234 6.18 8.66 29.67
CA ALA A 234 5.13 9.50 29.10
C ALA A 234 5.09 9.45 27.55
N ARG A 235 6.26 9.33 26.90
CA ARG A 235 6.33 9.21 25.42
C ARG A 235 5.84 7.85 24.96
N VAL A 236 6.23 6.78 25.65
CA VAL A 236 5.75 5.42 25.38
C VAL A 236 4.24 5.34 25.57
N GLU A 237 3.71 5.89 26.66
CA GLU A 237 2.27 5.90 26.93
C GLU A 237 1.47 6.61 25.82
N LEU A 238 1.98 7.72 25.27
CA LEU A 238 1.34 8.41 24.15
C LEU A 238 1.29 7.53 22.88
N LEU A 239 2.38 6.83 22.57
CA LEU A 239 2.45 5.92 21.42
C LEU A 239 1.50 4.74 21.60
N GLU A 240 1.44 4.16 22.80
CA GLU A 240 0.53 3.06 23.15
C GLU A 240 -0.95 3.46 23.09
N ARG A 241 -1.29 4.66 23.57
CA ARG A 241 -2.66 5.21 23.44
C ARG A 241 -3.04 5.40 21.98
N THR A 242 -2.11 5.88 21.15
CA THR A 242 -2.33 6.04 19.70
C THR A 242 -2.55 4.69 19.02
N ALA A 243 -1.72 3.69 19.34
CA ALA A 243 -1.90 2.32 18.84
C ALA A 243 -3.26 1.74 19.27
N SER A 244 -3.59 1.84 20.55
CA SER A 244 -4.85 1.32 21.11
C SER A 244 -6.07 1.95 20.46
N LEU A 245 -6.06 3.25 20.18
CA LEU A 245 -7.15 3.94 19.48
C LEU A 245 -7.32 3.40 18.04
N LEU A 246 -6.22 3.23 17.32
CA LEU A 246 -6.26 2.82 15.90
C LEU A 246 -6.53 1.33 15.72
N GLU A 247 -6.13 0.50 16.68
CA GLU A 247 -6.39 -0.94 16.71
C GLU A 247 -7.76 -1.29 17.32
N SER A 248 -8.41 -0.34 17.99
CA SER A 248 -9.75 -0.54 18.56
C SER A 248 -10.78 -0.90 17.47
N PRO A 249 -11.45 -2.06 17.59
CA PRO A 249 -12.53 -2.45 16.69
C PRO A 249 -13.67 -1.45 16.71
N ASP A 250 -14.01 -0.89 17.87
CA ASP A 250 -15.11 0.07 18.02
C ASP A 250 -14.82 1.36 17.23
N SER A 251 -13.58 1.88 17.32
CA SER A 251 -13.16 3.05 16.56
C SER A 251 -13.12 2.78 15.05
N LEU A 252 -12.71 1.57 14.64
CA LEU A 252 -12.73 1.19 13.24
C LEU A 252 -14.18 1.07 12.72
N ASP A 253 -15.06 0.45 13.51
CA ASP A 253 -16.46 0.25 13.18
C ASP A 253 -17.20 1.57 13.02
N GLU A 254 -16.99 2.51 13.94
CA GLU A 254 -17.60 3.84 13.89
C GLU A 254 -17.28 4.57 12.57
N LEU A 255 -16.05 4.46 12.09
CA LEU A 255 -15.56 5.23 10.96
C LEU A 255 -15.80 4.55 9.61
N HIS A 256 -15.72 3.22 9.57
CA HIS A 256 -15.56 2.45 8.33
C HIS A 256 -16.52 1.26 8.15
N LEU A 257 -17.27 0.83 9.17
CA LEU A 257 -18.14 -0.35 9.02
C LEU A 257 -19.45 -0.01 8.30
N HIS A 258 -19.65 -0.62 7.13
CA HIS A 258 -20.94 -0.64 6.48
C HIS A 258 -21.81 -1.75 7.10
N ARG A 259 -22.71 -1.35 8.01
CA ARG A 259 -23.47 -2.28 8.88
C ARG A 259 -24.30 -3.32 8.12
N GLU A 260 -24.85 -2.97 6.96
CA GLU A 260 -25.69 -3.87 6.17
C GLU A 260 -24.91 -5.02 5.55
N THR A 261 -23.65 -4.78 5.14
CA THR A 261 -22.82 -5.80 4.48
C THR A 261 -21.80 -6.43 5.43
N GLY A 262 -21.54 -5.82 6.59
CA GLY A 262 -20.50 -6.26 7.52
C GLY A 262 -19.07 -5.99 7.01
N LEU A 263 -18.92 -5.20 5.95
CA LEU A 263 -17.64 -4.89 5.31
C LEU A 263 -17.12 -3.51 5.73
N TYR A 264 -15.81 -3.36 5.78
CA TYR A 264 -15.18 -2.04 5.95
C TYR A 264 -15.00 -1.34 4.59
N LEU A 265 -15.40 -0.08 4.50
CA LEU A 265 -15.36 0.70 3.25
C LEU A 265 -14.76 2.08 3.49
N ASP A 266 -14.26 2.68 2.40
CA ASP A 266 -14.01 4.11 2.35
C ASP A 266 -15.33 4.89 2.49
N TRP A 267 -15.24 6.13 2.97
CA TRP A 267 -16.38 7.03 3.05
C TRP A 267 -16.08 8.34 2.31
N GLY A 268 -17.06 8.89 1.60
CA GLY A 268 -16.91 10.17 0.90
C GLY A 268 -18.15 10.56 0.08
N ASN A 269 -18.04 11.66 -0.67
CA ASN A 269 -19.10 12.13 -1.56
C ASN A 269 -19.07 11.34 -2.90
N HIS A 270 -20.08 10.52 -3.15
CA HIS A 270 -20.01 9.49 -4.17
C HIS A 270 -21.34 9.28 -4.93
N THR A 271 -21.22 8.86 -6.18
CA THR A 271 -22.31 8.40 -7.06
C THR A 271 -21.72 7.36 -8.00
N GLU A 272 -22.46 6.26 -8.17
CA GLU A 272 -22.15 5.18 -9.13
C GLU A 272 -22.50 5.58 -10.57
N ASP A 273 -23.31 6.64 -10.76
CA ASP A 273 -23.77 7.09 -12.06
C ASP A 273 -22.73 8.02 -12.72
N VAL A 274 -21.57 7.42 -13.04
CA VAL A 274 -20.47 8.05 -13.75
C VAL A 274 -20.11 7.24 -14.98
N THR A 275 -19.94 7.90 -16.13
CA THR A 275 -19.57 7.25 -17.39
C THR A 275 -18.56 8.07 -18.17
N LEU A 276 -17.67 7.43 -18.92
CA LEU A 276 -16.88 8.11 -19.95
C LEU A 276 -17.67 8.11 -21.25
N ARG A 277 -17.86 9.29 -21.83
CA ARG A 277 -18.54 9.47 -23.13
C ARG A 277 -17.64 10.20 -24.10
N GLU A 278 -17.83 9.87 -25.36
CA GLU A 278 -17.14 10.47 -26.48
C GLU A 278 -17.85 11.75 -26.94
N PHE A 279 -17.10 12.85 -27.07
CA PHE A 279 -17.59 14.15 -27.51
C PHE A 279 -16.81 14.63 -28.73
N ALA A 280 -17.52 14.89 -29.83
CA ALA A 280 -16.95 15.48 -31.03
C ALA A 280 -16.73 16.99 -30.84
N VAL A 281 -15.49 17.44 -31.02
CA VAL A 281 -15.11 18.85 -31.06
C VAL A 281 -15.26 19.34 -32.51
N ARG A 282 -16.27 20.17 -32.74
CA ARG A 282 -16.58 20.76 -34.05
C ARG A 282 -16.08 22.20 -34.14
N ARG A 283 -15.43 22.59 -35.24
CA ARG A 283 -15.11 24.01 -35.53
C ARG A 283 -15.37 24.34 -37.00
N GLY A 284 -15.44 25.64 -37.28
CA GLY A 284 -15.70 26.19 -38.60
C GLY A 284 -17.20 26.34 -38.90
N PRO A 285 -17.56 27.11 -39.94
CA PRO A 285 -18.94 27.48 -40.24
C PRO A 285 -19.84 26.30 -40.67
N ARG A 286 -19.24 25.18 -41.09
CA ARG A 286 -19.95 23.94 -41.47
C ARG A 286 -20.01 22.88 -40.35
N GLY A 287 -19.45 23.17 -39.18
CA GLY A 287 -19.48 22.24 -38.03
C GLY A 287 -18.69 20.96 -38.27
N GLU A 288 -17.57 21.03 -38.99
CA GLU A 288 -16.71 19.89 -39.29
C GLU A 288 -16.07 19.36 -37.99
N VAL A 289 -16.05 18.04 -37.81
CA VAL A 289 -15.44 17.39 -36.63
C VAL A 289 -13.93 17.39 -36.81
N LEU A 290 -13.22 18.08 -35.91
CA LEU A 290 -11.75 18.16 -35.94
C LEU A 290 -11.10 17.13 -35.03
N GLU A 291 -11.66 16.94 -33.85
CA GLU A 291 -11.10 16.09 -32.81
C GLU A 291 -12.23 15.44 -32.03
N THR A 292 -11.93 14.31 -31.39
CA THR A 292 -12.86 13.65 -30.49
C THR A 292 -12.22 13.49 -29.12
N THR A 293 -12.90 14.02 -28.09
CA THR A 293 -12.43 14.00 -26.70
C THR A 293 -13.32 13.12 -25.85
N TRP A 294 -12.73 12.35 -24.93
CA TRP A 294 -13.48 11.56 -23.96
C TRP A 294 -13.64 12.35 -22.69
N ARG A 295 -14.88 12.42 -22.18
CA ARG A 295 -15.17 13.13 -20.94
C ARG A 295 -16.07 12.34 -20.01
N ARG A 296 -15.84 12.48 -18.71
CA ARG A 296 -16.69 11.99 -17.64
C ARG A 296 -18.01 12.74 -17.64
N VAL A 297 -19.10 11.98 -17.58
CA VAL A 297 -20.47 12.47 -17.39
C VAL A 297 -21.00 11.92 -16.08
N VAL A 298 -21.55 12.79 -15.25
CA VAL A 298 -22.22 12.47 -13.98
C VAL A 298 -23.71 12.51 -14.21
N GLY A 299 -24.41 11.38 -14.08
CA GLY A 299 -25.85 11.30 -14.33
C GLY A 299 -26.70 11.65 -13.10
N ALA A 300 -26.31 11.17 -11.92
CA ALA A 300 -26.97 11.49 -10.64
C ALA A 300 -26.03 12.27 -9.71
N PRO A 301 -26.54 13.25 -8.94
CA PRO A 301 -25.73 14.00 -8.00
C PRO A 301 -25.11 13.07 -6.94
N PRO A 302 -23.87 13.33 -6.50
CA PRO A 302 -23.24 12.53 -5.47
C PRO A 302 -23.85 12.78 -4.09
N THR A 303 -23.81 11.74 -3.25
CA THR A 303 -24.23 11.76 -1.86
C THR A 303 -23.10 11.30 -0.95
N SER A 304 -22.99 11.91 0.22
CA SER A 304 -22.07 11.49 1.27
C SER A 304 -22.45 10.12 1.82
N GLY A 305 -21.53 9.17 1.77
CA GLY A 305 -21.78 7.81 2.25
C GLY A 305 -20.59 6.87 2.09
N PHE A 306 -20.81 5.59 2.37
CA PHE A 306 -19.82 4.56 2.10
C PHE A 306 -19.66 4.32 0.60
N VAL A 307 -18.43 4.19 0.15
CA VAL A 307 -18.09 3.96 -1.26
C VAL A 307 -18.23 2.47 -1.57
N PRO A 308 -19.13 2.04 -2.48
CA PRO A 308 -19.53 0.63 -2.65
C PRO A 308 -18.55 -0.16 -3.53
N HIS A 309 -17.26 -0.09 -3.23
CA HIS A 309 -16.20 -0.72 -4.01
C HIS A 309 -15.42 -1.73 -3.16
N ALA A 310 -15.96 -2.95 -3.09
CA ALA A 310 -15.30 -4.06 -2.41
C ALA A 310 -14.04 -4.50 -3.17
N GLY A 311 -12.91 -4.66 -2.47
CA GLY A 311 -11.64 -5.03 -3.08
C GLY A 311 -10.51 -5.11 -2.06
N TYR A 312 -9.27 -4.93 -2.50
CA TYR A 312 -8.12 -4.93 -1.60
C TYR A 312 -8.28 -3.93 -0.45
N VAL A 313 -8.77 -2.70 -0.70
CA VAL A 313 -9.00 -1.69 0.36
C VAL A 313 -9.91 -2.23 1.47
N THR A 314 -11.01 -2.90 1.10
CA THR A 314 -11.93 -3.55 2.06
C THR A 314 -11.25 -4.58 2.93
N LEU A 315 -10.23 -5.27 2.43
CA LEU A 315 -9.53 -6.31 3.18
C LEU A 315 -8.49 -5.76 4.15
N PHE A 316 -8.09 -4.48 4.10
CA PHE A 316 -6.97 -3.96 4.92
C PHE A 316 -7.04 -4.27 6.42
N PRO A 317 -8.21 -4.15 7.08
CA PRO A 317 -8.35 -4.57 8.46
C PRO A 317 -7.97 -6.05 8.68
N LEU A 318 -8.36 -6.95 7.78
CA LEU A 318 -7.96 -8.36 7.82
C LEU A 318 -6.47 -8.52 7.48
N LEU A 319 -5.99 -7.90 6.39
CA LEU A 319 -4.61 -8.01 5.89
C LEU A 319 -3.56 -7.60 6.93
N LEU A 320 -3.91 -6.62 7.76
CA LEU A 320 -3.06 -6.09 8.83
C LEU A 320 -3.45 -6.60 10.23
N GLN A 321 -4.27 -7.65 10.29
CA GLN A 321 -4.65 -8.39 11.51
C GLN A 321 -5.30 -7.50 12.59
N LEU A 322 -6.12 -6.54 12.17
CA LEU A 322 -6.84 -5.59 13.03
C LEU A 322 -8.25 -6.06 13.41
N ILE A 323 -8.76 -7.11 12.76
CA ILE A 323 -10.08 -7.68 13.10
C ILE A 323 -9.91 -8.71 14.21
N PRO A 324 -10.68 -8.66 15.32
CA PRO A 324 -10.65 -9.69 16.34
C PRO A 324 -11.01 -11.09 15.79
N PRO A 325 -10.34 -12.18 16.22
CA PRO A 325 -10.55 -13.53 15.70
C PRO A 325 -11.99 -14.07 15.83
N ALA A 326 -12.75 -13.57 16.80
CA ALA A 326 -14.14 -13.96 17.06
C ALA A 326 -15.19 -13.01 16.48
N SER A 327 -14.78 -12.01 15.69
CA SER A 327 -15.69 -11.01 15.14
C SER A 327 -16.44 -11.51 13.90
N ASP A 328 -17.75 -11.26 13.83
CA ASP A 328 -18.56 -11.48 12.62
C ASP A 328 -18.05 -10.67 11.41
N ARG A 329 -17.29 -9.60 11.66
CA ARG A 329 -16.61 -8.85 10.60
C ARG A 329 -15.57 -9.73 9.94
N LEU A 330 -14.82 -10.53 10.69
CA LEU A 330 -13.88 -11.48 10.11
C LEU A 330 -14.62 -12.47 9.20
N ALA A 331 -15.73 -13.04 9.66
CA ALA A 331 -16.57 -13.92 8.84
C ALA A 331 -16.97 -13.27 7.50
N SER A 332 -17.45 -12.03 7.55
CA SER A 332 -17.89 -11.28 6.36
C SER A 332 -16.75 -11.08 5.34
N HIS A 333 -15.53 -10.81 5.83
CA HIS A 333 -14.36 -10.64 4.96
C HIS A 333 -13.87 -11.98 4.39
N LEU A 334 -13.90 -13.07 5.16
CA LEU A 334 -13.56 -14.41 4.67
C LEU A 334 -14.54 -14.88 3.58
N VAL A 335 -15.84 -14.57 3.72
CA VAL A 335 -16.86 -14.82 2.69
C VAL A 335 -16.56 -14.02 1.42
N LEU A 336 -16.29 -12.72 1.54
CA LEU A 336 -15.94 -11.86 0.40
C LEU A 336 -14.70 -12.38 -0.36
N MET A 337 -13.67 -12.82 0.37
CA MET A 337 -12.45 -13.35 -0.23
C MET A 337 -12.71 -14.60 -1.06
N GLN A 338 -13.56 -15.51 -0.58
CA GLN A 338 -13.84 -16.80 -1.22
C GLN A 338 -14.86 -16.74 -2.36
N ASP A 339 -15.61 -15.64 -2.52
CA ASP A 339 -16.66 -15.59 -3.54
C ASP A 339 -16.08 -15.31 -4.95
N PRO A 340 -16.26 -16.22 -5.93
CA PRO A 340 -15.82 -16.02 -7.32
C PRO A 340 -16.53 -14.87 -8.05
N LYS A 341 -17.73 -14.47 -7.58
CA LYS A 341 -18.46 -13.29 -8.06
C LYS A 341 -17.86 -11.98 -7.54
N HIS A 342 -17.00 -12.06 -6.54
CA HIS A 342 -16.26 -10.94 -5.97
C HIS A 342 -14.76 -11.11 -6.22
N LEU A 343 -13.99 -11.56 -5.22
CA LEU A 343 -12.53 -11.50 -5.24
C LEU A 343 -11.85 -12.80 -5.64
N TRP A 344 -12.52 -13.95 -5.54
CA TRP A 344 -11.84 -15.24 -5.73
C TRP A 344 -11.57 -15.56 -7.20
N THR A 345 -10.37 -16.08 -7.48
CA THR A 345 -9.98 -16.62 -8.79
C THR A 345 -9.11 -17.87 -8.64
N PRO A 346 -8.96 -18.70 -9.70
CA PRO A 346 -7.97 -19.78 -9.74
C PRO A 346 -6.51 -19.31 -9.71
N TYR A 347 -6.24 -18.00 -9.72
CA TYR A 347 -4.90 -17.41 -9.86
C TYR A 347 -4.50 -16.52 -8.67
N GLY A 348 -5.41 -16.29 -7.71
CA GLY A 348 -5.26 -15.38 -6.57
C GLY A 348 -6.47 -14.48 -6.34
N LEU A 349 -6.41 -13.57 -5.38
CA LEU A 349 -7.47 -12.61 -5.11
C LEU A 349 -7.40 -11.41 -6.07
N ARG A 350 -8.54 -11.02 -6.66
CA ARG A 350 -8.68 -9.80 -7.47
C ARG A 350 -8.46 -8.55 -6.64
N SER A 351 -7.85 -7.53 -7.25
CA SER A 351 -7.73 -6.21 -6.62
C SER A 351 -9.07 -5.53 -6.38
N LEU A 352 -10.05 -5.75 -7.25
CA LEU A 352 -11.39 -5.18 -7.18
C LEU A 352 -12.44 -6.25 -7.47
N SER A 353 -13.54 -6.22 -6.72
CA SER A 353 -14.68 -7.11 -6.89
C SER A 353 -15.20 -7.08 -8.33
N LYS A 354 -15.44 -8.26 -8.91
CA LYS A 354 -16.09 -8.39 -10.22
C LYS A 354 -17.51 -7.79 -10.25
N SER A 355 -18.14 -7.62 -9.10
CA SER A 355 -19.44 -6.94 -8.97
C SER A 355 -19.36 -5.41 -8.96
N SER A 356 -18.16 -4.81 -8.88
CA SER A 356 -18.01 -3.36 -8.90
C SER A 356 -18.36 -2.78 -10.28
N SER A 357 -19.04 -1.63 -10.30
CA SER A 357 -19.31 -0.85 -11.52
C SER A 357 -18.03 -0.45 -12.28
N LEU A 358 -16.90 -0.40 -11.58
CA LEU A 358 -15.59 -0.02 -12.11
C LEU A 358 -14.63 -1.18 -12.36
N TYR A 359 -15.07 -2.44 -12.17
CA TYR A 359 -14.27 -3.61 -12.53
C TYR A 359 -13.91 -3.62 -14.02
N GLY A 360 -12.61 -3.75 -14.31
CA GLY A 360 -12.06 -3.78 -15.66
C GLY A 360 -12.28 -2.51 -16.49
N LYS A 361 -12.73 -1.40 -15.89
CA LYS A 361 -12.95 -0.13 -16.59
C LYS A 361 -11.66 0.67 -16.71
N HIS A 362 -11.40 1.19 -17.90
CA HIS A 362 -10.38 2.21 -18.10
C HIS A 362 -10.71 3.47 -17.29
N ASN A 363 -9.69 4.20 -16.83
CA ASN A 363 -9.91 5.45 -16.10
C ASN A 363 -10.02 6.67 -17.01
N THR A 364 -9.31 6.64 -18.14
CA THR A 364 -9.43 7.58 -19.25
C THR A 364 -9.55 6.77 -20.53
N ARG A 365 -9.41 7.35 -21.72
CA ARG A 365 -9.29 6.55 -22.95
C ARG A 365 -8.04 5.66 -22.90
N ASP A 366 -6.92 6.25 -22.48
CA ASP A 366 -5.58 5.67 -22.62
C ASP A 366 -5.03 5.08 -21.32
N ASP A 367 -5.73 5.25 -20.19
CA ASP A 367 -5.40 4.62 -18.91
C ASP A 367 -6.17 3.30 -18.72
N PRO A 368 -5.59 2.13 -19.06
CA PRO A 368 -6.22 0.84 -18.82
C PRO A 368 -6.39 0.53 -17.32
N PRO A 369 -7.29 -0.40 -16.95
CA PRO A 369 -7.46 -0.82 -15.56
C PRO A 369 -6.17 -1.39 -14.98
N TYR A 370 -5.79 -0.92 -13.80
CA TYR A 370 -4.58 -1.35 -13.10
C TYR A 370 -4.93 -2.12 -11.82
N TRP A 371 -5.42 -1.44 -10.80
CA TRP A 371 -5.95 -1.97 -9.54
C TRP A 371 -7.46 -2.25 -9.62
N ARG A 372 -7.99 -2.48 -10.83
CA ARG A 372 -9.43 -2.74 -11.10
C ARG A 372 -9.75 -4.17 -11.53
N GLY A 373 -9.04 -5.16 -11.00
CA GLY A 373 -9.38 -6.57 -11.15
C GLY A 373 -8.19 -7.52 -11.10
N ALA A 374 -7.02 -7.07 -11.56
CA ALA A 374 -5.82 -7.88 -11.63
C ALA A 374 -5.36 -8.40 -10.25
N VAL A 375 -4.56 -9.47 -10.27
CA VAL A 375 -4.03 -10.14 -9.07
C VAL A 375 -2.61 -9.64 -8.79
N TRP A 376 -2.39 -9.11 -7.58
CA TRP A 376 -1.11 -8.56 -7.14
C TRP A 376 -0.54 -9.33 -5.94
N ILE A 377 0.74 -9.66 -6.01
CA ILE A 377 1.35 -10.63 -5.06
C ILE A 377 1.63 -10.02 -3.70
N ASN A 378 1.94 -8.72 -3.60
CA ASN A 378 2.08 -8.01 -2.32
C ASN A 378 0.84 -8.13 -1.44
N ILE A 379 -0.35 -7.83 -1.97
CA ILE A 379 -1.60 -7.89 -1.19
C ILE A 379 -2.02 -9.34 -0.93
N ASN A 380 -1.84 -10.23 -1.91
CA ASN A 380 -2.10 -11.66 -1.72
C ASN A 380 -1.16 -12.30 -0.67
N PHE A 381 0.08 -11.84 -0.56
CA PHE A 381 1.00 -12.25 0.49
C PHE A 381 0.47 -11.83 1.87
N LEU A 382 0.03 -10.58 2.03
CA LEU A 382 -0.59 -10.11 3.27
C LEU A 382 -1.85 -10.91 3.62
N ALA A 383 -2.65 -11.28 2.62
CA ALA A 383 -3.83 -12.12 2.81
C ALA A 383 -3.44 -13.51 3.32
N LEU A 384 -2.45 -14.17 2.72
CA LEU A 384 -1.95 -15.47 3.20
C LEU A 384 -1.40 -15.37 4.63
N ARG A 385 -0.62 -14.33 4.94
CA ARG A 385 -0.12 -14.08 6.30
C ARG A 385 -1.27 -13.93 7.31
N ALA A 386 -2.28 -13.14 6.98
CA ALA A 386 -3.44 -12.93 7.84
C ALA A 386 -4.24 -14.22 8.02
N LEU A 387 -4.52 -14.97 6.95
CA LEU A 387 -5.24 -16.24 7.03
C LEU A 387 -4.50 -17.28 7.87
N LYS A 388 -3.16 -17.36 7.75
CA LYS A 388 -2.34 -18.24 8.58
C LYS A 388 -2.38 -17.83 10.06
N HIS A 389 -2.38 -16.53 10.34
CA HIS A 389 -2.59 -16.03 11.70
C HIS A 389 -3.97 -16.47 12.22
N TYR A 390 -5.05 -16.19 11.50
CA TYR A 390 -6.41 -16.51 11.95
C TYR A 390 -6.70 -18.02 12.01
N SER A 391 -6.00 -18.88 11.26
CA SER A 391 -6.11 -20.33 11.42
C SER A 391 -5.47 -20.83 12.73
N ASN A 392 -4.43 -20.13 13.19
CA ASN A 392 -3.66 -20.50 14.38
C ASN A 392 -4.15 -19.81 15.66
N THR A 393 -4.91 -18.72 15.55
CA THR A 393 -5.46 -17.99 16.69
C THR A 393 -6.83 -18.56 17.11
N PRO A 394 -7.09 -18.81 18.42
CA PRO A 394 -8.41 -19.27 18.90
C PRO A 394 -9.56 -18.40 18.41
N GLY A 395 -10.59 -19.01 17.81
CA GLY A 395 -11.76 -18.33 17.30
C GLY A 395 -12.68 -19.25 16.47
N PRO A 396 -13.93 -18.85 16.22
CA PRO A 396 -14.91 -19.62 15.45
C PRO A 396 -14.57 -19.74 13.95
N HIS A 397 -13.65 -18.93 13.44
CA HIS A 397 -13.36 -18.84 12.00
C HIS A 397 -12.04 -19.54 11.58
N ARG A 398 -11.41 -20.29 12.48
CA ARG A 398 -10.11 -20.93 12.25
C ARG A 398 -10.09 -21.86 11.05
N GLU A 399 -11.05 -22.77 10.96
CA GLU A 399 -11.14 -23.77 9.90
C GLU A 399 -11.41 -23.11 8.52
N ALA A 400 -12.26 -22.09 8.50
CA ALA A 400 -12.50 -21.28 7.31
C ALA A 400 -11.21 -20.58 6.85
N ALA A 401 -10.50 -19.92 7.77
CA ALA A 401 -9.24 -19.25 7.46
C ALA A 401 -8.16 -20.23 6.94
N GLU A 402 -8.05 -21.41 7.56
CA GLU A 402 -7.12 -22.46 7.12
C GLU A 402 -7.45 -22.98 5.72
N THR A 403 -8.73 -23.20 5.44
CA THR A 403 -9.20 -23.67 4.13
C THR A 403 -8.88 -22.66 3.03
N ILE A 404 -9.18 -21.38 3.27
CA ILE A 404 -8.84 -20.29 2.32
C ILE A 404 -7.33 -20.23 2.11
N HIS A 405 -6.56 -20.27 3.19
CA HIS A 405 -5.11 -20.19 3.13
C HIS A 405 -4.53 -21.25 2.19
N LYS A 406 -4.91 -22.52 2.40
CA LYS A 406 -4.43 -23.65 1.59
C LYS A 406 -4.78 -23.48 0.12
N LEU A 407 -6.03 -23.14 -0.18
CA LEU A 407 -6.50 -22.99 -1.57
C LEU A 407 -5.87 -21.78 -2.27
N LEU A 408 -5.81 -20.63 -1.58
CA LEU A 408 -5.25 -19.40 -2.13
C LEU A 408 -3.75 -19.56 -2.41
N ARG A 409 -3.02 -20.17 -1.46
CA ARG A 409 -1.60 -20.46 -1.61
C ARG A 409 -1.35 -21.36 -2.81
N LYS A 410 -2.13 -22.43 -2.95
CA LYS A 410 -2.03 -23.34 -4.10
C LYS A 410 -2.25 -22.59 -5.42
N ASN A 411 -3.33 -21.82 -5.54
CA ASN A 411 -3.67 -21.06 -6.75
C ASN A 411 -2.55 -20.10 -7.17
N LEU A 412 -1.98 -19.36 -6.20
CA LEU A 412 -0.87 -18.45 -6.45
C LEU A 412 0.39 -19.18 -6.91
N LEU A 413 0.80 -20.24 -6.19
CA LEU A 413 2.01 -21.00 -6.53
C LEU A 413 1.89 -21.66 -7.90
N ASP A 414 0.73 -22.27 -8.21
CA ASP A 414 0.48 -22.91 -9.50
C ASP A 414 0.56 -21.89 -10.63
N ASN A 415 -0.12 -20.75 -10.49
CA ASN A 415 -0.15 -19.73 -11.53
C ASN A 415 1.22 -19.07 -11.76
N ILE A 416 1.87 -18.61 -10.69
CA ILE A 416 3.18 -17.96 -10.79
C ILE A 416 4.23 -18.93 -11.36
N SER A 417 4.23 -20.19 -10.90
CA SER A 417 5.15 -21.21 -11.42
C SER A 417 4.89 -21.54 -12.88
N ARG A 418 3.61 -21.64 -13.29
CA ARG A 418 3.23 -21.84 -14.70
C ARG A 418 3.73 -20.67 -15.55
N GLN A 419 3.42 -19.43 -15.16
CA GLN A 419 3.85 -18.26 -15.92
C GLN A 419 5.37 -18.13 -15.98
N TYR A 420 6.08 -18.44 -14.90
CA TYR A 420 7.54 -18.44 -14.90
C TYR A 420 8.11 -19.49 -15.86
N ARG A 421 7.55 -20.71 -15.88
CA ARG A 421 7.97 -21.77 -16.82
C ARG A 421 7.67 -21.42 -18.28
N GLU A 422 6.53 -20.81 -18.56
CA GLU A 422 6.11 -20.46 -19.92
C GLU A 422 6.84 -19.23 -20.48
N THR A 423 7.14 -18.25 -19.61
CA THR A 423 7.62 -16.93 -20.06
C THR A 423 9.05 -16.60 -19.63
N GLY A 424 9.62 -17.35 -18.69
CA GLY A 424 10.94 -17.09 -18.11
C GLY A 424 10.99 -15.95 -17.09
N TYR A 425 9.85 -15.33 -16.76
CA TYR A 425 9.80 -14.13 -15.92
C TYR A 425 8.75 -14.17 -14.81
N LEU A 426 9.06 -13.47 -13.73
CA LEU A 426 8.08 -12.99 -12.77
C LEU A 426 7.54 -11.64 -13.23
N TRP A 427 6.24 -11.43 -13.01
CA TRP A 427 5.50 -10.27 -13.50
C TRP A 427 4.96 -9.43 -12.35
N GLU A 428 4.70 -8.16 -12.63
CA GLU A 428 4.17 -7.17 -11.68
C GLU A 428 2.80 -7.58 -11.12
N GLN A 429 1.93 -8.05 -12.02
CA GLN A 429 0.56 -8.49 -11.75
C GLN A 429 0.17 -9.63 -12.69
N TYR A 430 -0.94 -10.31 -12.37
CA TYR A 430 -1.49 -11.41 -13.16
C TYR A 430 -2.95 -11.14 -13.52
N ASP A 431 -3.37 -11.52 -14.72
CA ASP A 431 -4.75 -11.36 -15.18
C ASP A 431 -5.69 -12.27 -14.37
N ASP A 432 -6.85 -11.74 -13.98
CA ASP A 432 -7.79 -12.48 -13.13
C ASP A 432 -8.66 -13.49 -13.91
N LYS A 433 -8.60 -13.48 -15.25
CA LYS A 433 -9.40 -14.35 -16.11
C LYS A 433 -8.62 -15.57 -16.60
N ASP A 434 -7.37 -15.37 -16.99
CA ASP A 434 -6.52 -16.43 -17.57
C ASP A 434 -5.23 -16.68 -16.78
N GLY A 435 -4.89 -15.83 -15.80
CA GLY A 435 -3.70 -15.95 -14.98
C GLY A 435 -2.41 -15.48 -15.66
N ARG A 436 -2.46 -14.97 -16.90
CA ARG A 436 -1.26 -14.56 -17.62
C ARG A 436 -0.57 -13.38 -16.95
N GLY A 437 0.75 -13.36 -17.00
CA GLY A 437 1.55 -12.24 -16.49
C GLY A 437 1.26 -10.94 -17.26
N LYS A 438 1.11 -9.83 -16.53
CA LYS A 438 0.82 -8.48 -17.04
C LYS A 438 1.70 -7.43 -16.36
N GLY A 439 1.77 -6.25 -16.98
CA GLY A 439 2.60 -5.15 -16.49
C GLY A 439 4.09 -5.40 -16.73
N CYS A 440 4.91 -4.87 -15.84
CA CYS A 440 6.36 -4.89 -15.97
C CYS A 440 6.96 -6.29 -15.76
N LYS A 441 8.07 -6.56 -16.45
CA LYS A 441 8.93 -7.74 -16.26
C LYS A 441 10.39 -7.43 -16.62
N PRO A 442 11.39 -8.11 -16.03
CA PRO A 442 11.28 -8.95 -14.84
C PRO A 442 10.85 -8.10 -13.64
N PHE A 443 9.85 -8.57 -12.91
CA PHE A 443 9.38 -7.94 -11.68
C PHE A 443 9.75 -8.84 -10.51
N THR A 444 11.03 -8.83 -10.14
CA THR A 444 11.49 -9.48 -8.91
C THR A 444 11.46 -8.53 -7.72
N GLY A 445 10.56 -7.53 -7.75
CA GLY A 445 10.11 -6.73 -6.61
C GLY A 445 9.19 -7.56 -5.71
N TRP A 446 8.02 -7.07 -5.33
CA TRP A 446 7.13 -7.82 -4.43
C TRP A 446 6.74 -9.21 -4.93
N THR A 447 6.78 -9.50 -6.24
CA THR A 447 6.43 -10.85 -6.76
C THR A 447 7.44 -11.90 -6.30
N ALA A 448 8.64 -11.49 -5.87
CA ALA A 448 9.60 -12.39 -5.22
C ALA A 448 9.10 -12.96 -3.89
N LEU A 449 8.07 -12.37 -3.27
CA LEU A 449 7.39 -12.93 -2.10
C LEU A 449 6.81 -14.33 -2.36
N VAL A 450 6.69 -14.77 -3.61
CA VAL A 450 6.40 -16.17 -3.95
C VAL A 450 7.34 -17.16 -3.23
N THR A 451 8.58 -16.75 -2.94
CA THR A 451 9.56 -17.53 -2.17
C THR A 451 9.07 -17.77 -0.74
N LEU A 452 8.59 -16.72 -0.07
CA LEU A 452 8.03 -16.81 1.28
C LEU A 452 6.69 -17.54 1.30
N ILE A 453 5.85 -17.33 0.28
CA ILE A 453 4.60 -18.08 0.08
C ILE A 453 4.90 -19.58 -0.02
N ALA A 454 5.92 -19.98 -0.78
CA ALA A 454 6.33 -21.37 -0.92
C ALA A 454 6.88 -21.93 0.41
N ALA A 455 7.59 -21.15 1.20
CA ALA A 455 8.10 -21.55 2.51
C ALA A 455 7.04 -21.54 3.63
N GLU A 456 5.87 -20.94 3.39
CA GLU A 456 4.89 -20.60 4.45
C GLU A 456 5.49 -19.75 5.59
N ASP A 457 6.45 -18.89 5.24
CA ASP A 457 7.11 -17.99 6.19
C ASP A 457 6.53 -16.58 6.06
N TYR A 458 5.74 -16.15 7.03
CA TYR A 458 4.89 -14.95 6.95
C TYR A 458 5.30 -13.82 7.88
#